data_AF-A0A923U0Z1-F1
#
_entry.id   AF-A0A923U0Z1-F1
#
_cell.length_a   1.000
_cell.length_b   1.000
_cell.length_c   1.000
_cell.angle_alpha   90.00
_cell.angle_beta   90.00
_cell.angle_gamma   90.00
#
_symmetry.space_group_name_H-M   'P 1'
#
loop_
_entity.id
_entity.type
_entity.pdbx_description
1 polymer ?
#
loop_
_entity_poly.entity_id
_entity_poly.type
_entity_poly.pdbx_seq_one_letter_code
_entity_poly.pdbx_strand_id
1 'polypeptide(L)'
;MASVDSNGAKLSSANLASAVHRFLVKVVTSREIESAWLSSLSHLEDVAAKQILRSVSSDTPPCFLAEIQSHAADESRHASEFSRMRPIQVFHDAKLLELESQFLRITGSFGMGYFGNSILITAKNRHVAYVHSALTIEQFPFQLYTSYLKLTRLPAVLSALPGVLADEATHLNLGAKMRKEISESERLSIQELNEIEKDMCLKMIERLERVVDAYLVGSKSVLGESGIAVRVNLQDAERTAWTYALGYAEALAMEKVEPLFARYGKSLPPGFEEHKRDEIRHSELLRHSVASMRRKHLKSPGYSEMEGQMMRSLDLYISMVLGSIAQLSDDPDVIYPIGALALEMRVFRHYSELLNASDDILVAHTLGIILSDEAEHTRSANASVRKLPSETAPLVTRAKQLESKFFARLTRQVLRAVDRFEEPHFDEKNETHFEALSVS
;
A
#
# COMPACT_ATOMS: atom_id res chain seq x y z
N MET A 1 12.64 21.02 23.27
CA MET A 1 11.24 20.55 23.29
C MET A 1 10.57 21.11 22.05
N ALA A 2 10.40 20.29 21.01
CA ALA A 2 9.54 20.59 19.88
C ALA A 2 8.27 19.76 20.09
N SER A 3 7.07 20.34 19.94
CA SER A 3 5.86 19.55 19.93
C SER A 3 5.98 18.58 18.76
N VAL A 4 5.94 17.28 19.07
CA VAL A 4 5.71 16.28 18.03
C VAL A 4 4.27 16.53 17.64
N ASP A 5 4.08 17.28 16.56
CA ASP A 5 2.76 17.56 16.02
C ASP A 5 2.09 16.21 15.78
N SER A 6 1.08 15.94 16.61
CA SER A 6 0.15 14.82 16.53
C SER A 6 -0.78 14.92 15.30
N ASN A 7 -0.38 15.70 14.29
CA ASN A 7 -1.09 15.89 13.04
C ASN A 7 -1.07 14.61 12.17
N GLY A 8 -0.15 13.66 12.42
CA GLY A 8 -0.17 12.35 11.77
C GLY A 8 -1.31 11.43 12.25
N ALA A 9 -1.76 11.60 13.50
CA ALA A 9 -2.87 10.82 14.08
C ALA A 9 -4.23 11.53 14.00
N LYS A 10 -4.26 12.71 13.37
CA LYS A 10 -5.45 13.55 13.13
C LYS A 10 -5.73 13.82 11.65
N LEU A 11 -5.26 12.93 10.76
CA LEU A 11 -5.99 12.62 9.53
C LEU A 11 -7.22 11.78 9.95
N SER A 12 -8.12 12.36 10.75
CA SER A 12 -9.40 12.86 10.24
C SER A 12 -10.12 11.71 9.57
N SER A 13 -11.07 11.13 10.30
CA SER A 13 -12.20 10.34 9.78
C SER A 13 -13.01 11.17 8.79
N ALA A 14 -12.39 11.53 7.66
CA ALA A 14 -13.07 12.07 6.52
C ALA A 14 -14.09 11.00 6.12
N ASN A 15 -15.37 11.38 6.20
CA ASN A 15 -16.43 10.54 5.70
C ASN A 15 -16.12 10.25 4.21
N LEU A 16 -15.95 8.98 3.84
CA LEU A 16 -15.63 8.56 2.48
C LEU A 16 -16.56 9.24 1.45
N ALA A 17 -17.84 9.38 1.78
CA ALA A 17 -18.81 10.07 0.93
C ALA A 17 -18.45 11.55 0.67
N SER A 18 -17.92 12.24 1.69
CA SER A 18 -17.45 13.64 1.53
C SER A 18 -16.19 13.71 0.68
N ALA A 19 -15.23 12.80 0.89
CA ALA A 19 -14.02 12.73 0.08
C ALA A 19 -14.35 12.45 -1.40
N VAL A 20 -15.20 11.44 -1.66
CA VAL A 20 -15.70 11.11 -3.00
C VAL A 20 -16.38 12.30 -3.64
N HIS A 21 -17.28 12.99 -2.92
CA HIS A 21 -17.97 14.16 -3.47
C HIS A 21 -16.99 15.29 -3.83
N ARG A 22 -16.04 15.63 -2.95
CA ARG A 22 -15.04 16.67 -3.22
C ARG A 22 -14.20 16.33 -4.46
N PHE A 23 -13.74 15.09 -4.54
CA PHE A 23 -12.98 14.60 -5.69
C PHE A 23 -13.80 14.69 -6.99
N LEU A 24 -15.03 14.15 -7.01
CA LEU A 24 -15.85 14.12 -8.21
C LEU A 24 -16.27 15.52 -8.68
N VAL A 25 -16.47 16.48 -7.77
CA VAL A 25 -16.71 17.89 -8.14
C VAL A 25 -15.52 18.44 -8.93
N LYS A 26 -14.27 18.09 -8.56
CA LYS A 26 -13.07 18.47 -9.33
C LYS A 26 -13.00 17.74 -10.67
N VAL A 27 -13.35 16.46 -10.71
CA VAL A 27 -13.35 15.66 -11.94
C VAL A 27 -14.22 16.28 -13.02
N VAL A 28 -15.45 16.70 -12.68
CA VAL A 28 -16.41 17.24 -13.65
C VAL A 28 -16.12 18.70 -14.06
N THR A 29 -15.00 19.29 -13.63
CA THR A 29 -14.64 20.67 -14.00
C THR A 29 -14.11 20.79 -15.43
N SER A 30 -13.57 19.71 -16.00
CA SER A 30 -13.01 19.72 -17.35
C SER A 30 -13.17 18.36 -18.03
N ARG A 31 -13.28 18.37 -19.36
CA ARG A 31 -13.42 17.13 -20.14
C ARG A 31 -12.17 16.28 -20.10
N GLU A 32 -11.02 16.91 -19.92
CA GLU A 32 -9.71 16.29 -19.81
C GLU A 32 -9.60 15.43 -18.56
N ILE A 33 -9.90 16.01 -17.39
CA ILE A 33 -9.88 15.28 -16.11
C ILE A 33 -10.96 14.21 -16.11
N GLU A 34 -12.16 14.51 -16.63
CA GLU A 34 -13.25 13.54 -16.71
C GLU A 34 -12.93 12.38 -17.67
N SER A 35 -12.16 12.62 -18.74
CA SER A 35 -11.65 11.56 -19.62
C SER A 35 -10.61 10.68 -18.93
N ALA A 36 -9.66 11.27 -18.19
CA ALA A 36 -8.68 10.51 -17.40
C ALA A 36 -9.38 9.66 -16.32
N TRP A 37 -10.39 10.23 -15.66
CA TRP A 37 -11.24 9.53 -14.71
C TRP A 37 -11.95 8.32 -15.32
N LEU A 38 -12.67 8.50 -16.43
CA LEU A 38 -13.34 7.40 -17.13
C LEU A 38 -12.36 6.32 -17.63
N SER A 39 -11.13 6.70 -18.00
CA SER A 39 -10.07 5.76 -18.35
C SER A 39 -9.63 4.92 -17.15
N SER A 40 -9.54 5.56 -15.97
CA SER A 40 -9.20 4.85 -14.74
C SER A 40 -10.31 3.93 -14.24
N LEU A 41 -11.59 4.31 -14.41
CA LEU A 41 -12.72 3.41 -14.16
C LEU A 41 -12.70 2.23 -15.12
N SER A 42 -12.47 2.48 -16.41
CA SER A 42 -12.32 1.42 -17.42
C SER A 42 -11.23 0.41 -17.02
N HIS A 43 -10.09 0.90 -16.56
CA HIS A 43 -9.00 0.06 -16.10
C HIS A 43 -9.33 -0.69 -14.81
N LEU A 44 -10.00 -0.04 -13.86
CA LEU A 44 -10.40 -0.67 -12.60
C LEU A 44 -11.31 -1.87 -12.85
N GLU A 45 -12.30 -1.75 -13.73
CA GLU A 45 -13.20 -2.87 -14.06
C GLU A 45 -12.50 -3.99 -14.83
N ASP A 46 -11.56 -3.65 -15.73
CA ASP A 46 -10.75 -4.67 -16.39
C ASP A 46 -9.87 -5.45 -15.39
N VAL A 47 -9.30 -4.76 -14.40
CA VAL A 47 -8.57 -5.40 -13.30
C VAL A 47 -9.52 -6.26 -12.47
N ALA A 48 -10.72 -5.78 -12.13
CA ALA A 48 -11.72 -6.53 -11.39
C ALA A 48 -12.12 -7.82 -12.12
N ALA A 49 -12.46 -7.74 -13.41
CA ALA A 49 -12.76 -8.88 -14.27
C ALA A 49 -11.66 -9.96 -14.22
N LYS A 50 -10.40 -9.54 -14.34
CA LYS A 50 -9.23 -10.44 -14.26
C LYS A 50 -9.09 -11.08 -12.88
N GLN A 51 -9.31 -10.34 -11.79
CA GLN A 51 -9.24 -10.91 -10.43
C GLN A 51 -10.37 -11.90 -10.17
N ILE A 52 -11.59 -11.59 -10.63
CA ILE A 52 -12.74 -12.50 -10.55
C ILE A 52 -12.42 -13.81 -11.28
N LEU A 53 -11.91 -13.76 -12.51
CA LEU A 53 -11.52 -14.97 -13.23
C LEU A 53 -10.39 -15.76 -12.53
N ARG A 54 -9.38 -15.07 -12.00
CA ARG A 54 -8.27 -15.71 -11.26
C ARG A 54 -8.71 -16.38 -9.96
N SER A 55 -9.87 -16.00 -9.43
CA SER A 55 -10.45 -16.61 -8.24
C SER A 55 -11.04 -18.00 -8.49
N VAL A 56 -11.33 -18.35 -9.74
CA VAL A 56 -11.77 -19.70 -10.12
C VAL A 56 -10.62 -20.68 -9.90
N SER A 57 -10.90 -21.75 -9.15
CA SER A 57 -9.95 -22.82 -8.84
C SER A 57 -10.64 -24.18 -8.86
N SER A 58 -9.87 -25.25 -8.62
CA SER A 58 -10.40 -26.60 -8.41
C SER A 58 -11.37 -26.71 -7.23
N ASP A 59 -11.31 -25.76 -6.29
CA ASP A 59 -12.18 -25.71 -5.11
C ASP A 59 -13.47 -24.92 -5.36
N THR A 60 -13.63 -24.31 -6.54
CA THR A 60 -14.84 -23.58 -6.89
C THR A 60 -16.00 -24.56 -7.13
N PRO A 61 -17.14 -24.43 -6.41
CA PRO A 61 -18.27 -25.30 -6.64
C PRO A 61 -18.77 -25.21 -8.08
N PRO A 62 -18.97 -26.34 -8.79
CA PRO A 62 -19.36 -26.33 -10.20
C PRO A 62 -20.65 -25.55 -10.50
N CYS A 63 -21.59 -25.52 -9.53
CA CYS A 63 -22.84 -24.77 -9.66
C CYS A 63 -22.65 -23.25 -9.72
N PHE A 64 -21.52 -22.71 -9.27
CA PHE A 64 -21.23 -21.27 -9.26
C PHE A 64 -20.33 -20.80 -10.39
N LEU A 65 -19.68 -21.73 -11.13
CA LEU A 65 -18.73 -21.37 -12.18
C LEU A 65 -19.31 -20.42 -13.22
N ALA A 66 -20.50 -20.73 -13.74
CA ALA A 66 -21.16 -19.91 -14.75
C ALA A 66 -21.52 -18.51 -14.22
N GLU A 67 -21.89 -18.40 -12.95
CA GLU A 67 -22.24 -17.12 -12.34
C GLU A 67 -21.00 -16.24 -12.12
N ILE A 68 -19.87 -16.84 -11.68
CA ILE A 68 -18.59 -16.13 -11.54
C ILE A 68 -18.06 -15.66 -12.91
N GLN A 69 -18.19 -16.51 -13.93
CA GLN A 69 -17.80 -16.16 -15.30
C GLN A 69 -18.68 -15.06 -15.89
N SER A 70 -19.99 -15.08 -15.60
CA SER A 70 -20.90 -14.00 -15.99
C SER A 70 -20.50 -12.69 -15.33
N HIS A 71 -20.25 -12.71 -14.03
CA HIS A 71 -19.81 -11.52 -13.28
C HIS A 71 -18.53 -10.92 -13.89
N ALA A 72 -17.50 -11.73 -14.17
CA ALA A 72 -16.30 -11.23 -14.85
C ALA A 72 -16.55 -10.69 -16.27
N ALA A 73 -17.52 -11.26 -16.99
CA ALA A 73 -17.90 -10.77 -18.32
C ALA A 73 -18.63 -9.43 -18.24
N ASP A 74 -19.45 -9.22 -17.21
CA ASP A 74 -20.09 -7.95 -16.90
C ASP A 74 -19.03 -6.88 -16.60
N GLU A 75 -18.03 -7.18 -15.76
CA GLU A 75 -16.93 -6.23 -15.51
C GLU A 75 -16.10 -5.91 -16.76
N SER A 76 -15.86 -6.89 -17.63
CA SER A 76 -15.18 -6.66 -18.91
C SER A 76 -16.00 -5.75 -19.84
N ARG A 77 -17.34 -5.85 -19.77
CA ARG A 77 -18.25 -4.98 -20.51
C ARG A 77 -18.29 -3.59 -19.90
N HIS A 78 -18.34 -3.45 -18.57
CA HIS A 78 -18.25 -2.16 -17.86
C HIS A 78 -16.97 -1.42 -18.25
N ALA A 79 -15.83 -2.11 -18.26
CA ALA A 79 -14.56 -1.57 -18.73
C ALA A 79 -14.68 -0.96 -20.13
N SER A 80 -15.31 -1.70 -21.05
CA SER A 80 -15.53 -1.26 -22.43
C SER A 80 -16.49 -0.06 -22.52
N GLU A 81 -17.53 -0.03 -21.70
CA GLU A 81 -18.49 1.07 -21.63
C GLU A 81 -17.83 2.35 -21.11
N PHE A 82 -17.06 2.29 -20.03
CA PHE A 82 -16.32 3.44 -19.50
C PHE A 82 -15.36 4.03 -20.53
N SER A 83 -14.65 3.18 -21.28
CA SER A 83 -13.77 3.63 -22.36
C SER A 83 -14.53 4.38 -23.47
N ARG A 84 -15.70 3.87 -23.88
CA ARG A 84 -16.56 4.52 -24.89
C ARG A 84 -17.18 5.83 -24.40
N MET A 85 -17.42 5.97 -23.10
CA MET A 85 -18.00 7.19 -22.51
C MET A 85 -17.01 8.37 -22.46
N ARG A 86 -15.71 8.14 -22.66
CA ARG A 86 -14.68 9.20 -22.63
C ARG A 86 -14.97 10.28 -23.68
N PRO A 87 -15.04 11.57 -23.30
CA PRO A 87 -15.18 12.65 -24.27
C PRO A 87 -13.89 12.88 -25.08
N ILE A 88 -12.72 12.48 -24.55
CA ILE A 88 -11.42 12.49 -25.25
C ILE A 88 -10.88 11.07 -25.29
N GLN A 89 -10.77 10.52 -26.50
CA GLN A 89 -10.36 9.13 -26.75
C GLN A 89 -8.85 8.95 -26.78
N VAL A 90 -8.10 9.97 -27.22
CA VAL A 90 -6.64 9.94 -27.31
C VAL A 90 -6.10 11.26 -26.81
N PHE A 91 -5.18 11.20 -25.84
CA PHE A 91 -4.43 12.36 -25.40
C PHE A 91 -3.15 12.51 -26.24
N HIS A 92 -2.89 13.73 -26.69
CA HIS A 92 -1.66 14.08 -27.40
C HIS A 92 -0.74 14.98 -26.58
N ASP A 93 -1.26 15.56 -25.50
CA ASP A 93 -0.51 16.41 -24.58
C ASP A 93 0.18 15.57 -23.50
N ALA A 94 1.46 15.82 -23.28
CA ALA A 94 2.26 15.05 -22.33
C ALA A 94 1.76 15.18 -20.88
N LYS A 95 1.21 16.33 -20.50
CA LYS A 95 0.66 16.55 -19.15
C LYS A 95 -0.63 15.76 -18.95
N LEU A 96 -1.46 15.64 -19.99
CA LEU A 96 -2.66 14.80 -19.97
C LEU A 96 -2.34 13.30 -19.93
N LEU A 97 -1.32 12.87 -20.67
CA LEU A 97 -0.84 11.49 -20.63
C LEU A 97 -0.29 11.14 -19.23
N GLU A 98 0.44 12.05 -18.59
CA GLU A 98 0.90 11.85 -17.22
C GLU A 98 -0.25 11.80 -16.21
N LEU A 99 -1.26 12.66 -16.36
CA LEU A 99 -2.49 12.64 -15.55
C LEU A 99 -3.22 11.29 -15.68
N GLU A 100 -3.45 10.82 -16.91
CA GLU A 100 -4.08 9.53 -17.18
C GLU A 100 -3.25 8.39 -16.58
N SER A 101 -1.93 8.39 -16.79
CA SER A 101 -1.03 7.37 -16.24
C SER A 101 -1.06 7.31 -14.71
N GLN A 102 -1.04 8.46 -14.03
CA GLN A 102 -1.14 8.52 -12.57
C GLN A 102 -2.46 7.95 -12.07
N PHE A 103 -3.57 8.30 -12.72
CA PHE A 103 -4.89 7.77 -12.41
C PHE A 103 -4.97 6.25 -12.58
N LEU A 104 -4.45 5.73 -13.70
CA LEU A 104 -4.38 4.30 -13.98
C LEU A 104 -3.55 3.56 -12.93
N ARG A 105 -2.36 4.08 -12.57
CA ARG A 105 -1.50 3.47 -11.54
C ARG A 105 -2.21 3.39 -10.19
N ILE A 106 -2.84 4.49 -9.75
CA ILE A 106 -3.53 4.53 -8.46
C ILE A 106 -4.71 3.54 -8.43
N THR A 107 -5.59 3.58 -9.43
CA THR A 107 -6.78 2.71 -9.50
C THR A 107 -6.41 1.24 -9.71
N GLY A 108 -5.43 0.96 -10.58
CA GLY A 108 -4.91 -0.40 -10.78
C GLY A 108 -4.29 -0.98 -9.51
N SER A 109 -3.53 -0.18 -8.76
CA SER A 109 -2.98 -0.61 -7.47
C SER A 109 -4.04 -0.81 -6.39
N PHE A 110 -5.13 -0.03 -6.40
CA PHE A 110 -6.30 -0.27 -5.54
C PHE A 110 -6.96 -1.61 -5.87
N GLY A 111 -7.29 -1.85 -7.14
CA GLY A 111 -7.94 -3.09 -7.58
C GLY A 111 -7.10 -4.31 -7.21
N MET A 112 -5.83 -4.35 -7.63
CA MET A 112 -4.90 -5.43 -7.28
C MET A 112 -4.67 -5.55 -5.77
N GLY A 113 -4.56 -4.42 -5.10
CA GLY A 113 -4.26 -4.33 -3.68
C GLY A 113 -5.38 -4.89 -2.81
N TYR A 114 -6.63 -4.62 -3.18
CA TYR A 114 -7.78 -5.09 -2.42
C TYR A 114 -7.82 -6.61 -2.37
N PHE A 115 -7.68 -7.29 -3.50
CA PHE A 115 -7.64 -8.75 -3.55
C PHE A 115 -6.38 -9.36 -2.90
N GLY A 116 -5.34 -8.55 -2.67
CA GLY A 116 -4.13 -8.93 -1.95
C GLY A 116 -4.12 -8.58 -0.45
N ASN A 117 -5.23 -8.11 0.12
CA ASN A 117 -5.27 -7.66 1.50
C ASN A 117 -5.07 -8.80 2.52
N SER A 118 -4.66 -8.43 3.74
CA SER A 118 -4.26 -9.36 4.81
C SER A 118 -5.35 -10.35 5.23
N ILE A 119 -6.63 -10.01 5.08
CA ILE A 119 -7.73 -10.91 5.45
C ILE A 119 -8.02 -11.88 4.31
N LEU A 120 -8.13 -11.40 3.07
CA LEU A 120 -8.44 -12.26 1.92
C LEU A 120 -7.37 -13.31 1.64
N ILE A 121 -6.09 -13.00 1.89
CA ILE A 121 -5.00 -13.98 1.72
C ILE A 121 -5.06 -15.14 2.72
N THR A 122 -5.80 -14.98 3.83
CA THR A 122 -6.00 -16.06 4.82
C THR A 122 -7.17 -16.98 4.47
N ALA A 123 -7.91 -16.66 3.40
CA ALA A 123 -8.99 -17.51 2.92
C ALA A 123 -8.49 -18.93 2.67
N LYS A 124 -9.27 -19.92 3.10
CA LYS A 124 -8.95 -21.34 2.91
C LYS A 124 -8.66 -21.68 1.44
N ASN A 125 -9.39 -21.04 0.53
CA ASN A 125 -9.20 -21.17 -0.91
C ASN A 125 -9.67 -19.89 -1.62
N ARG A 126 -9.40 -19.83 -2.93
CA ARG A 126 -9.72 -18.66 -3.77
C ARG A 126 -11.22 -18.39 -3.91
N HIS A 127 -12.06 -19.43 -3.88
CA HIS A 127 -13.51 -19.25 -3.92
C HIS A 127 -14.02 -18.52 -2.67
N VAL A 128 -13.55 -18.91 -1.49
CA VAL A 128 -13.87 -18.22 -0.23
C VAL A 128 -13.44 -16.76 -0.29
N ALA A 129 -12.22 -16.47 -0.78
CA ALA A 129 -11.75 -15.10 -0.96
C ALA A 129 -12.71 -14.31 -1.87
N TYR A 130 -13.04 -14.84 -3.05
CA TYR A 130 -13.94 -14.20 -4.00
C TYR A 130 -15.32 -13.88 -3.42
N VAL A 131 -15.96 -14.84 -2.74
CA VAL A 131 -17.30 -14.63 -2.19
C VAL A 131 -17.31 -13.47 -1.18
N HIS A 132 -16.26 -13.39 -0.35
CA HIS A 132 -16.13 -12.29 0.60
C HIS A 132 -15.80 -10.98 -0.11
N SER A 133 -14.91 -10.98 -1.12
CA SER A 133 -14.64 -9.80 -1.94
C SER A 133 -15.89 -9.25 -2.61
N ALA A 134 -16.67 -10.09 -3.30
CA ALA A 134 -17.90 -9.70 -4.01
C ALA A 134 -18.98 -9.14 -3.06
N LEU A 135 -18.92 -9.48 -1.76
CA LEU A 135 -19.82 -8.91 -0.76
C LEU A 135 -19.42 -7.52 -0.29
N THR A 136 -18.12 -7.23 -0.30
CA THR A 136 -17.57 -6.05 0.39
C THR A 136 -17.12 -4.99 -0.60
N ILE A 137 -16.45 -5.35 -1.71
CA ILE A 137 -15.89 -4.37 -2.65
C ILE A 137 -16.93 -3.77 -3.59
N GLU A 138 -17.92 -4.55 -4.06
CA GLU A 138 -18.93 -4.10 -5.04
C GLU A 138 -19.83 -2.97 -4.50
N GLN A 139 -19.84 -2.75 -3.18
CA GLN A 139 -20.56 -1.64 -2.58
C GLN A 139 -19.95 -0.29 -2.98
N PHE A 140 -18.64 -0.25 -3.21
CA PHE A 140 -17.93 0.98 -3.49
C PHE A 140 -18.13 1.48 -4.94
N PRO A 141 -17.93 0.67 -6.00
CA PRO A 141 -18.30 1.04 -7.37
C PRO A 141 -19.73 1.57 -7.47
N PHE A 142 -20.69 0.86 -6.86
CA PHE A 142 -22.09 1.30 -6.84
C PHE A 142 -22.25 2.72 -6.25
N GLN A 143 -21.64 3.01 -5.09
CA GLN A 143 -21.70 4.32 -4.45
C GLN A 143 -20.97 5.41 -5.24
N LEU A 144 -19.79 5.09 -5.77
CA LEU A 144 -18.94 5.97 -6.54
C LEU A 144 -19.62 6.38 -7.85
N TYR A 145 -20.14 5.42 -8.61
CA TYR A 145 -20.81 5.64 -9.89
C TYR A 145 -22.12 6.38 -9.71
N THR A 146 -22.90 6.03 -8.67
CA THR A 146 -24.11 6.77 -8.31
C THR A 146 -23.80 8.24 -7.99
N SER A 147 -22.70 8.50 -7.29
CA SER A 147 -22.26 9.85 -6.96
C SER A 147 -21.78 10.62 -8.19
N TYR A 148 -21.05 9.95 -9.08
CA TYR A 148 -20.55 10.52 -10.32
C TYR A 148 -21.70 10.88 -11.29
N LEU A 149 -22.69 9.99 -11.44
CA LEU A 149 -23.87 10.21 -12.28
C LEU A 149 -24.65 11.47 -11.88
N LYS A 150 -24.70 11.79 -10.58
CA LYS A 150 -25.38 12.99 -10.06
C LYS A 150 -24.65 14.30 -10.43
N LEU A 151 -23.37 14.24 -10.76
CA LEU A 151 -22.50 15.40 -10.96
C LEU A 151 -22.14 15.63 -12.43
N THR A 152 -21.92 14.55 -13.19
CA THR A 152 -21.53 14.64 -14.60
C THR A 152 -22.61 15.30 -15.46
N ARG A 153 -22.16 15.94 -16.54
CA ARG A 153 -23.02 16.51 -17.59
C ARG A 153 -22.77 15.84 -18.94
N LEU A 154 -21.94 14.81 -19.01
CA LEU A 154 -21.62 14.13 -20.26
C LEU A 154 -22.81 13.28 -20.73
N PRO A 155 -23.36 13.53 -21.94
CA PRO A 155 -24.52 12.79 -22.43
C PRO A 155 -24.28 11.27 -22.53
N ALA A 156 -23.07 10.86 -22.93
CA ALA A 156 -22.70 9.46 -23.02
C ALA A 156 -22.78 8.77 -21.65
N VAL A 157 -22.31 9.44 -20.59
CA VAL A 157 -22.37 8.92 -19.21
C VAL A 157 -23.81 8.86 -18.71
N LEU A 158 -24.59 9.93 -18.91
CA LEU A 158 -26.00 9.95 -18.52
C LEU A 158 -26.83 8.86 -19.20
N SER A 159 -26.43 8.43 -20.39
CA SER A 159 -27.12 7.38 -21.15
C SER A 159 -26.69 5.96 -20.77
N ALA A 160 -25.40 5.71 -20.55
CA ALA A 160 -24.87 4.34 -20.41
C ALA A 160 -24.65 3.91 -18.96
N LEU A 161 -24.21 4.80 -18.07
CA LEU A 161 -23.90 4.48 -16.68
C LEU A 161 -25.08 3.90 -15.87
N PRO A 162 -26.37 4.22 -16.15
CA PRO A 162 -27.49 3.54 -15.51
C PRO A 162 -27.54 2.03 -15.77
N GLY A 163 -27.02 1.54 -16.91
CA GLY A 163 -26.91 0.12 -17.23
C GLY A 163 -25.91 -0.57 -16.31
N VAL A 164 -24.68 -0.07 -16.25
CA VAL A 164 -23.63 -0.52 -15.32
C VAL A 164 -24.16 -0.59 -13.88
N LEU A 165 -24.81 0.47 -13.40
CA LEU A 165 -25.37 0.50 -12.03
C LEU A 165 -26.43 -0.58 -11.74
N ALA A 166 -27.16 -1.04 -12.77
CA ALA A 166 -28.12 -2.13 -12.60
C ALA A 166 -27.41 -3.49 -12.45
N ASP A 167 -26.28 -3.67 -13.14
CA ASP A 167 -25.44 -4.85 -13.05
C ASP A 167 -24.74 -4.92 -11.68
N GLU A 168 -24.18 -3.81 -11.20
CA GLU A 168 -23.58 -3.68 -9.85
C GLU A 168 -24.54 -4.12 -8.73
N ALA A 169 -25.81 -3.72 -8.82
CA ALA A 169 -26.83 -4.12 -7.86
C ALA A 169 -27.08 -5.65 -7.87
N THR A 170 -26.86 -6.31 -9.01
CA THR A 170 -26.95 -7.75 -9.17
C THR A 170 -25.73 -8.45 -8.58
N HIS A 171 -24.53 -7.90 -8.77
CA HIS A 171 -23.26 -8.45 -8.24
C HIS A 171 -23.28 -8.53 -6.71
N LEU A 172 -23.81 -7.51 -6.02
CA LEU A 172 -23.99 -7.52 -4.56
C LEU A 172 -24.84 -8.70 -4.05
N ASN A 173 -25.88 -9.08 -4.80
CA ASN A 173 -26.74 -10.21 -4.43
C ASN A 173 -26.04 -11.56 -4.65
N LEU A 174 -25.10 -11.62 -5.59
CA LEU A 174 -24.35 -12.84 -5.91
C LEU A 174 -23.46 -13.29 -4.75
N GLY A 175 -22.68 -12.37 -4.17
CA GLY A 175 -21.86 -12.66 -3.00
C GLY A 175 -22.68 -13.15 -1.81
N ALA A 176 -23.84 -12.54 -1.56
CA ALA A 176 -24.74 -12.93 -0.47
C ALA A 176 -25.35 -14.33 -0.67
N LYS A 177 -25.64 -14.70 -1.93
CA LYS A 177 -26.09 -16.04 -2.30
C LYS A 177 -24.99 -17.06 -2.03
N MET A 178 -23.78 -16.85 -2.53
CA MET A 178 -22.68 -17.82 -2.40
C MET A 178 -22.21 -17.98 -0.96
N ARG A 179 -22.24 -16.92 -0.14
CA ARG A 179 -21.84 -16.99 1.29
C ARG A 179 -22.68 -17.96 2.11
N LYS A 180 -23.93 -18.21 1.72
CA LYS A 180 -24.81 -19.19 2.41
C LYS A 180 -24.26 -20.61 2.33
N GLU A 181 -23.51 -20.93 1.28
CA GLU A 181 -22.91 -22.25 1.06
C GLU A 181 -21.52 -22.41 1.69
N ILE A 182 -20.91 -21.31 2.17
CA ILE A 182 -19.64 -21.35 2.89
C ILE A 182 -19.90 -21.70 4.36
N SER A 183 -19.16 -22.69 4.87
CA SER A 183 -19.24 -23.11 6.27
C SER A 183 -18.80 -22.00 7.22
N GLU A 184 -19.36 -21.93 8.43
CA GLU A 184 -19.08 -20.84 9.38
C GLU A 184 -17.59 -20.73 9.72
N SER A 185 -16.89 -21.85 9.86
CA SER A 185 -15.45 -21.89 10.14
C SER A 185 -14.56 -21.38 9.01
N GLU A 186 -15.09 -21.24 7.80
CA GLU A 186 -14.37 -20.74 6.62
C GLU A 186 -14.71 -19.28 6.30
N ARG A 187 -15.68 -18.69 7.01
CA ARG A 187 -16.09 -17.31 6.76
C ARG A 187 -15.05 -16.35 7.31
N LEU A 188 -14.71 -15.35 6.49
CA LEU A 188 -13.88 -14.23 6.88
C LEU A 188 -14.74 -13.16 7.57
N SER A 189 -14.11 -12.32 8.36
CA SER A 189 -14.77 -11.19 9.03
C SER A 189 -15.19 -10.14 8.00
N ILE A 190 -16.51 -10.03 7.76
CA ILE A 190 -17.08 -8.98 6.91
C ILE A 190 -16.84 -7.59 7.49
N GLN A 191 -16.82 -7.46 8.82
CA GLN A 191 -16.55 -6.18 9.47
C GLN A 191 -15.12 -5.71 9.14
N GLU A 192 -14.11 -6.56 9.32
CA GLU A 192 -12.72 -6.21 9.03
C GLU A 192 -12.52 -5.91 7.54
N LEU A 193 -13.16 -6.68 6.65
CA LEU A 193 -13.10 -6.43 5.21
C LEU A 193 -13.73 -5.10 4.80
N ASN A 194 -14.82 -4.68 5.44
CA ASN A 194 -15.43 -3.36 5.21
C ASN A 194 -14.57 -2.22 5.77
N GLU A 195 -13.86 -2.44 6.88
CA GLU A 195 -12.92 -1.47 7.43
C GLU A 195 -11.70 -1.28 6.50
N ILE A 196 -11.17 -2.38 5.96
CA ILE A 196 -10.10 -2.38 4.95
C ILE A 196 -10.57 -1.69 3.67
N GLU A 197 -11.73 -2.09 3.12
CA GLU A 197 -12.33 -1.48 1.93
C GLU A 197 -12.43 0.03 2.08
N LYS A 198 -13.06 0.50 3.17
CA LYS A 198 -13.22 1.93 3.43
C LYS A 198 -11.90 2.68 3.53
N ASP A 199 -10.89 2.13 4.22
CA ASP A 199 -9.57 2.79 4.33
C ASP A 199 -8.86 2.86 2.98
N MET A 200 -8.87 1.77 2.21
CA MET A 200 -8.26 1.72 0.88
C MET A 200 -8.97 2.65 -0.10
N CYS A 201 -10.30 2.68 -0.09
CA CYS A 201 -11.11 3.59 -0.90
C CYS A 201 -10.80 5.06 -0.57
N LEU A 202 -10.69 5.40 0.72
CA LEU A 202 -10.33 6.75 1.14
C LEU A 202 -8.93 7.12 0.64
N LYS A 203 -7.94 6.23 0.82
CA LYS A 203 -6.57 6.43 0.34
C LYS A 203 -6.48 6.59 -1.18
N MET A 204 -7.28 5.84 -1.93
CA MET A 204 -7.38 5.95 -3.39
C MET A 204 -7.92 7.33 -3.78
N ILE A 205 -9.04 7.75 -3.20
CA ILE A 205 -9.68 9.04 -3.50
C ILE A 205 -8.78 10.22 -3.12
N GLU A 206 -8.13 10.18 -1.97
CA GLU A 206 -7.19 11.24 -1.54
C GLU A 206 -5.99 11.37 -2.49
N ARG A 207 -5.48 10.26 -3.03
CA ARG A 207 -4.39 10.28 -4.01
C ARG A 207 -4.85 10.84 -5.35
N LEU A 208 -5.98 10.37 -5.87
CA LEU A 208 -6.55 10.90 -7.10
C LEU A 208 -6.85 12.40 -6.97
N GLU A 209 -7.36 12.85 -5.82
CA GLU A 209 -7.59 14.27 -5.53
C GLU A 209 -6.29 15.08 -5.57
N ARG A 210 -5.20 14.58 -4.97
CA ARG A 210 -3.87 15.24 -5.03
C ARG A 210 -3.34 15.36 -6.46
N VAL A 211 -3.52 14.32 -7.28
CA VAL A 211 -3.13 14.32 -8.70
C VAL A 211 -3.89 15.40 -9.47
N VAL A 212 -5.21 15.50 -9.27
CA VAL A 212 -6.03 16.54 -9.90
C VAL A 212 -5.59 17.92 -9.46
N ASP A 213 -5.34 18.13 -8.16
CA ASP A 213 -4.91 19.42 -7.63
C ASP A 213 -3.57 19.85 -8.23
N ALA A 214 -2.58 18.95 -8.32
CA ALA A 214 -1.31 19.25 -8.96
C ALA A 214 -1.47 19.57 -10.45
N TYR A 215 -2.35 18.84 -11.16
CA TYR A 215 -2.66 19.11 -12.55
C TYR A 215 -3.28 20.51 -12.73
N LEU A 216 -4.27 20.88 -11.92
CA LEU A 216 -4.95 22.18 -11.98
C LEU A 216 -4.03 23.36 -11.65
N VAL A 217 -3.13 23.21 -10.67
CA VAL A 217 -2.16 24.25 -10.28
C VAL A 217 -0.96 24.31 -11.24
N GLY A 218 -0.77 23.28 -12.07
CA GLY A 218 0.37 23.20 -12.99
C GLY A 218 1.69 22.83 -12.30
N SER A 219 1.63 22.16 -11.15
CA SER A 219 2.82 21.63 -10.48
C SER A 219 3.39 20.44 -11.25
N LYS A 220 4.72 20.38 -11.40
CA LYS A 220 5.41 19.25 -12.03
C LYS A 220 5.48 18.00 -11.14
N SER A 221 5.16 18.13 -9.85
CA SER A 221 5.17 17.01 -8.91
C SER A 221 4.15 17.22 -7.80
N VAL A 222 3.37 16.18 -7.50
CA VAL A 222 2.54 16.06 -6.28
C VAL A 222 3.43 15.80 -5.05
N LEU A 223 4.61 15.21 -5.27
CA LEU A 223 5.54 14.78 -4.23
C LEU A 223 6.65 15.83 -4.08
N GLY A 224 6.80 16.40 -2.88
CA GLY A 224 7.80 17.42 -2.58
C GLY A 224 9.24 17.00 -2.92
N GLU A 225 10.14 17.98 -2.99
CA GLU A 225 11.54 17.75 -3.36
C GLU A 225 12.32 16.95 -2.30
N SER A 226 12.89 15.84 -2.78
CA SER A 226 14.01 15.08 -2.20
C SER A 226 13.77 14.25 -0.94
N GLY A 227 13.95 12.93 -1.09
CA GLY A 227 13.96 11.95 -0.02
C GLY A 227 14.04 10.54 -0.61
N ILE A 228 14.58 9.58 0.14
CA ILE A 228 14.61 8.17 -0.30
C ILE A 228 13.20 7.68 -0.61
N ALA A 229 12.20 8.07 0.19
CA ALA A 229 10.81 7.70 0.01
C ALA A 229 10.22 8.21 -1.31
N VAL A 230 10.50 9.45 -1.71
CA VAL A 230 10.03 9.98 -2.99
C VAL A 230 10.72 9.27 -4.15
N ARG A 231 12.04 9.07 -4.06
CA ARG A 231 12.84 8.52 -5.16
C ARG A 231 12.48 7.06 -5.45
N VAL A 232 12.44 6.21 -4.44
CA VAL A 232 12.09 4.79 -4.60
C VAL A 232 10.63 4.58 -5.00
N ASN A 233 9.76 5.57 -4.82
CA ASN A 233 8.36 5.49 -5.24
C ASN A 233 8.15 5.92 -6.70
N LEU A 234 9.18 6.40 -7.41
CA LEU A 234 9.06 6.82 -8.81
C LEU A 234 8.83 5.64 -9.76
N GLN A 235 9.31 4.44 -9.41
CA GLN A 235 9.14 3.24 -10.21
C GLN A 235 8.60 2.08 -9.37
N ASP A 236 7.76 1.26 -9.99
CA ASP A 236 7.13 0.11 -9.33
C ASP A 236 8.16 -0.91 -8.83
N ALA A 237 9.21 -1.17 -9.60
CA ALA A 237 10.29 -2.08 -9.23
C ALA A 237 11.07 -1.58 -8.00
N GLU A 238 11.46 -0.31 -7.99
CA GLU A 238 12.18 0.31 -6.89
C GLU A 238 11.33 0.31 -5.60
N ARG A 239 10.05 0.67 -5.70
CA ARG A 239 9.09 0.68 -4.59
C ARG A 239 8.92 -0.71 -4.00
N THR A 240 8.71 -1.70 -4.87
CA THR A 240 8.56 -3.11 -4.50
C THR A 240 9.79 -3.60 -3.74
N ALA A 241 10.99 -3.39 -4.29
CA ALA A 241 12.24 -3.82 -3.67
C ALA A 241 12.47 -3.14 -2.31
N TRP A 242 12.20 -1.83 -2.22
CA TRP A 242 12.40 -1.08 -1.00
C TRP A 242 11.41 -1.48 0.10
N THR A 243 10.12 -1.58 -0.19
CA THR A 243 9.10 -2.04 0.76
C THR A 243 9.40 -3.46 1.24
N TYR A 244 9.83 -4.36 0.35
CA TYR A 244 10.25 -5.70 0.74
C TYR A 244 11.48 -5.69 1.66
N ALA A 245 12.48 -4.85 1.35
CA ALA A 245 13.69 -4.71 2.16
C ALA A 245 13.40 -4.11 3.55
N LEU A 246 12.43 -3.20 3.66
CA LEU A 246 11.94 -2.69 4.94
C LEU A 246 11.27 -3.80 5.76
N GLY A 247 10.42 -4.62 5.14
CA GLY A 247 9.87 -5.79 5.82
C GLY A 247 10.96 -6.72 6.36
N TYR A 248 12.05 -6.93 5.61
CA TYR A 248 13.21 -7.68 6.12
C TYR A 248 13.89 -7.01 7.32
N ALA A 249 13.94 -5.68 7.35
CA ALA A 249 14.59 -4.92 8.42
C ALA A 249 13.87 -5.01 9.77
N GLU A 250 12.54 -5.08 9.80
CA GLU A 250 11.76 -5.20 11.06
C GLU A 250 12.14 -6.47 11.83
N ALA A 251 12.10 -7.63 11.16
CA ALA A 251 12.48 -8.90 11.77
C ALA A 251 13.96 -8.89 12.21
N LEU A 252 14.84 -8.31 11.38
CA LEU A 252 16.27 -8.26 11.63
C LEU A 252 16.64 -7.39 12.84
N ALA A 253 15.91 -6.30 13.09
CA ALA A 253 16.17 -5.43 14.23
C ALA A 253 16.04 -6.20 15.55
N MET A 254 15.00 -7.03 15.67
CA MET A 254 14.76 -7.85 16.87
C MET A 254 15.81 -8.94 17.06
N GLU A 255 16.21 -9.62 15.99
CA GLU A 255 17.28 -10.64 16.03
C GLU A 255 18.61 -10.08 16.52
N LYS A 256 18.89 -8.78 16.27
CA LYS A 256 20.13 -8.13 16.69
C LYS A 256 20.10 -7.59 18.12
N VAL A 257 18.92 -7.44 18.73
CA VAL A 257 18.81 -6.98 20.12
C VAL A 257 19.11 -8.10 21.11
N GLU A 258 18.70 -9.34 20.85
CA GLU A 258 18.92 -10.45 21.80
C GLU A 258 20.40 -10.71 22.13
N PRO A 259 21.32 -10.76 21.15
CA PRO A 259 22.75 -10.95 21.42
C PRO A 259 23.36 -9.81 22.23
N LEU A 260 22.79 -8.60 22.15
CA LEU A 260 23.23 -7.46 22.95
C LEU A 260 23.01 -7.74 24.43
N PHE A 261 21.80 -8.15 24.84
CA PHE A 261 21.50 -8.47 26.24
C PHE A 261 22.28 -9.68 26.74
N ALA A 262 22.39 -10.73 25.92
CA ALA A 262 23.15 -11.93 26.25
C ALA A 262 24.62 -11.61 26.55
N ARG A 263 25.24 -10.70 25.80
CA ARG A 263 26.63 -10.25 26.03
C ARG A 263 26.87 -9.64 27.40
N TYR A 264 25.87 -8.96 27.98
CA TYR A 264 25.95 -8.34 29.30
C TYR A 264 25.39 -9.24 30.42
N GLY A 265 25.01 -10.49 30.11
CA GLY A 265 24.43 -11.42 31.08
C GLY A 265 23.10 -10.95 31.66
N LYS A 266 22.36 -10.10 30.95
CA LYS A 266 21.06 -9.58 31.39
C LYS A 266 19.91 -10.29 30.67
N SER A 267 18.78 -10.39 31.37
CA SER A 267 17.51 -10.80 30.77
C SER A 267 17.00 -9.72 29.81
N LEU A 268 16.23 -10.15 28.81
CA LEU A 268 15.47 -9.23 27.95
C LEU A 268 14.50 -8.38 28.77
N PRO A 269 14.19 -7.15 28.33
CA PRO A 269 13.30 -6.27 29.05
C PRO A 269 11.85 -6.79 29.00
N PRO A 270 11.02 -6.47 30.01
CA PRO A 270 9.60 -6.80 29.98
C PRO A 270 8.91 -6.25 28.73
N GLY A 271 8.07 -7.07 28.08
CA GLY A 271 7.36 -6.70 26.85
C GLY A 271 8.15 -6.92 25.56
N PHE A 272 9.44 -7.30 25.62
CA PHE A 272 10.24 -7.55 24.41
C PHE A 272 9.63 -8.62 23.48
N GLU A 273 9.11 -9.71 24.04
CA GLU A 273 8.47 -10.76 23.23
C GLU A 273 7.19 -10.30 22.54
N GLU A 274 6.46 -9.36 23.14
CA GLU A 274 5.28 -8.77 22.52
C GLU A 274 5.68 -7.87 21.36
N HIS A 275 6.62 -6.95 21.61
CA HIS A 275 7.20 -6.08 20.58
C HIS A 275 7.79 -6.90 19.42
N LYS A 276 8.55 -7.96 19.71
CA LYS A 276 9.10 -8.86 18.69
C LYS A 276 8.02 -9.51 17.81
N ARG A 277 6.87 -9.88 18.38
CA ARG A 277 5.75 -10.42 17.59
C ARG A 277 5.14 -9.35 16.69
N ASP A 278 5.03 -8.12 17.16
CA ASP A 278 4.56 -7.02 16.32
C ASP A 278 5.52 -6.73 15.16
N GLU A 279 6.83 -6.71 15.40
CA GLU A 279 7.83 -6.51 14.34
C GLU A 279 7.82 -7.65 13.30
N ILE A 280 7.61 -8.89 13.73
CA ILE A 280 7.42 -10.03 12.82
C ILE A 280 6.14 -9.84 12.00
N ARG A 281 5.04 -9.41 12.63
CA ARG A 281 3.80 -9.12 11.92
C ARG A 281 3.98 -7.97 10.92
N HIS A 282 4.68 -6.91 11.28
CA HIS A 282 5.00 -5.78 10.40
C HIS A 282 5.83 -6.23 9.20
N SER A 283 6.84 -7.08 9.44
CA SER A 283 7.63 -7.74 8.40
C SER A 283 6.76 -8.47 7.39
N GLU A 284 5.83 -9.30 7.87
CA GLU A 284 4.91 -10.07 7.05
C GLU A 284 3.97 -9.16 6.25
N LEU A 285 3.38 -8.15 6.91
CA LEU A 285 2.50 -7.19 6.25
C LEU A 285 3.20 -6.45 5.11
N LEU A 286 4.40 -5.91 5.33
CA LEU A 286 5.18 -5.21 4.31
C LEU A 286 5.52 -6.14 3.14
N ARG A 287 6.01 -7.36 3.41
CA ARG A 287 6.39 -8.31 2.37
C ARG A 287 5.19 -8.81 1.57
N HIS A 288 4.05 -9.03 2.22
CA HIS A 288 2.80 -9.40 1.55
C HIS A 288 2.26 -8.28 0.68
N SER A 289 2.34 -7.02 1.13
CA SER A 289 1.84 -5.86 0.38
C SER A 289 2.45 -5.72 -1.02
N VAL A 290 3.65 -6.26 -1.24
CA VAL A 290 4.36 -6.20 -2.53
C VAL A 290 4.60 -7.57 -3.16
N ALA A 291 4.05 -8.66 -2.62
CA ALA A 291 4.37 -10.02 -3.04
C ALA A 291 4.04 -10.30 -4.52
N SER A 292 2.92 -9.76 -5.01
CA SER A 292 2.51 -9.92 -6.42
C SER A 292 3.47 -9.19 -7.36
N MET A 293 3.73 -7.91 -7.11
CA MET A 293 4.65 -7.09 -7.92
C MET A 293 6.08 -7.62 -7.86
N ARG A 294 6.52 -8.09 -6.69
CA ARG A 294 7.84 -8.73 -6.54
C ARG A 294 7.98 -9.96 -7.45
N ARG A 295 6.96 -10.80 -7.57
CA ARG A 295 7.00 -11.96 -8.48
C ARG A 295 7.13 -11.55 -9.96
N LYS A 296 6.53 -10.43 -10.35
CA LYS A 296 6.71 -9.84 -11.69
C LYS A 296 8.16 -9.39 -11.88
N HIS A 297 8.69 -8.59 -10.96
CA HIS A 297 10.01 -7.99 -11.11
C HIS A 297 11.19 -8.93 -10.86
N LEU A 298 11.01 -10.05 -10.14
CA LEU A 298 12.06 -11.08 -10.00
C LEU A 298 12.52 -11.67 -11.35
N LYS A 299 11.71 -11.51 -12.40
CA LYS A 299 12.07 -11.92 -13.78
C LYS A 299 12.85 -10.84 -14.53
N SER A 300 12.88 -9.61 -14.04
CA SER A 300 13.57 -8.49 -14.65
C SER A 300 15.08 -8.54 -14.34
N PRO A 301 15.95 -8.35 -15.34
CA PRO A 301 17.40 -8.24 -15.12
C PRO A 301 17.73 -7.17 -14.07
N GLY A 302 18.64 -7.48 -13.15
CA GLY A 302 19.12 -6.53 -12.14
C GLY A 302 18.22 -6.34 -10.90
N TYR A 303 16.94 -6.73 -10.93
CA TYR A 303 16.02 -6.52 -9.81
C TYR A 303 16.48 -7.24 -8.53
N SER A 304 16.83 -8.52 -8.62
CA SER A 304 17.30 -9.29 -7.45
C SER A 304 18.61 -8.73 -6.87
N GLU A 305 19.46 -8.14 -7.72
CA GLU A 305 20.67 -7.48 -7.25
C GLU A 305 20.33 -6.19 -6.49
N MET A 306 19.45 -5.35 -7.04
CA MET A 306 18.97 -4.12 -6.39
C MET A 306 18.31 -4.43 -5.03
N GLU A 307 17.35 -5.36 -4.99
CA GLU A 307 16.68 -5.79 -3.76
C GLU A 307 17.69 -6.29 -2.73
N GLY A 308 18.63 -7.15 -3.14
CA GLY A 308 19.68 -7.65 -2.25
C GLY A 308 20.63 -6.55 -1.75
N GLN A 309 20.95 -5.55 -2.58
CA GLN A 309 21.75 -4.39 -2.16
C GLN A 309 21.00 -3.52 -1.13
N MET A 310 19.69 -3.32 -1.30
CA MET A 310 18.85 -2.59 -0.34
C MET A 310 18.79 -3.31 1.01
N MET A 311 18.54 -4.62 1.00
CA MET A 311 18.51 -5.45 2.22
C MET A 311 19.86 -5.41 2.97
N ARG A 312 20.98 -5.59 2.26
CA ARG A 312 22.33 -5.50 2.88
C ARG A 312 22.63 -4.12 3.44
N SER A 313 22.13 -3.06 2.80
CA SER A 313 22.33 -1.70 3.28
C SER A 313 21.55 -1.44 4.58
N LEU A 314 20.32 -1.98 4.68
CA LEU A 314 19.51 -1.93 5.91
C LEU A 314 20.15 -2.74 7.05
N ASP A 315 20.62 -3.96 6.78
CA ASP A 315 21.35 -4.77 7.78
C ASP A 315 22.58 -4.03 8.34
N LEU A 316 23.39 -3.46 7.44
CA LEU A 316 24.55 -2.67 7.84
C LEU A 316 24.13 -1.44 8.65
N TYR A 317 23.06 -0.75 8.25
CA TYR A 317 22.51 0.40 8.98
C TYR A 317 22.11 0.03 10.41
N ILE A 318 21.29 -1.00 10.59
CA ILE A 318 20.84 -1.46 11.92
C ILE A 318 22.04 -1.86 12.78
N SER A 319 22.96 -2.64 12.21
CA SER A 319 24.18 -3.09 12.91
C SER A 319 25.05 -1.92 13.37
N MET A 320 25.23 -0.90 12.53
CA MET A 320 26.00 0.29 12.88
C MET A 320 25.31 1.12 13.97
N VAL A 321 23.99 1.28 13.91
CA VAL A 321 23.21 2.02 14.93
C VAL A 321 23.30 1.31 16.27
N LEU A 322 22.89 0.05 16.35
CA LEU A 322 22.88 -0.71 17.60
C LEU A 322 24.30 -0.86 18.17
N GLY A 323 25.29 -1.18 17.33
CA GLY A 323 26.68 -1.30 17.76
C GLY A 323 27.28 0.02 18.28
N SER A 324 26.91 1.16 17.69
CA SER A 324 27.41 2.47 18.16
C SER A 324 26.69 2.95 19.42
N ILE A 325 25.40 2.64 19.58
CA ILE A 325 24.63 2.97 20.80
C ILE A 325 25.10 2.10 21.97
N ALA A 326 25.44 0.82 21.72
CA ALA A 326 26.01 -0.07 22.72
C ALA A 326 27.38 0.38 23.26
N GLN A 327 28.06 1.33 22.59
CA GLN A 327 29.31 1.93 23.08
C GLN A 327 29.08 3.18 23.95
N LEU A 328 27.83 3.64 24.10
CA LEU A 328 27.51 4.84 24.87
C LEU A 328 27.39 4.58 26.38
N SER A 329 27.18 3.34 26.79
CA SER A 329 27.02 2.90 28.18
C SER A 329 27.35 1.41 28.27
N ASP A 330 27.75 0.95 29.46
CA ASP A 330 27.89 -0.49 29.75
C ASP A 330 26.61 -1.10 30.36
N ASP A 331 25.57 -0.27 30.56
CA ASP A 331 24.28 -0.71 31.11
C ASP A 331 23.24 -0.93 30.01
N PRO A 332 22.87 -2.18 29.67
CA PRO A 332 21.85 -2.48 28.66
C PRO A 332 20.45 -1.91 29.02
N ASP A 333 20.15 -1.68 30.31
CA ASP A 333 18.88 -1.04 30.72
C ASP A 333 18.84 0.44 30.34
N VAL A 334 20.00 1.06 30.07
CA VAL A 334 20.13 2.40 29.50
C VAL A 334 20.24 2.34 27.97
N ILE A 335 21.02 1.41 27.43
CA ILE A 335 21.28 1.29 25.99
C ILE A 335 20.00 0.96 25.22
N TYR A 336 19.20 0.00 25.71
CA TYR A 336 18.04 -0.48 24.98
C TYR A 336 16.94 0.58 24.80
N PRO A 337 16.44 1.28 25.85
CA PRO A 337 15.44 2.33 25.66
C PRO A 337 15.91 3.45 24.73
N ILE A 338 17.19 3.81 24.78
CA ILE A 338 17.79 4.83 23.92
C ILE A 338 17.86 4.34 22.47
N GLY A 339 18.30 3.10 22.25
CA GLY A 339 18.37 2.45 20.95
C GLY A 339 17.01 2.29 20.29
N ALA A 340 16.05 1.72 21.03
CA ALA A 340 14.66 1.57 20.61
C ALA A 340 14.09 2.94 20.22
N LEU A 341 14.18 3.95 21.10
CA LEU A 341 13.67 5.29 20.78
C LEU A 341 14.30 5.89 19.51
N ALA A 342 15.61 5.70 19.30
CA ALA A 342 16.27 6.21 18.10
C ALA A 342 15.76 5.52 16.82
N LEU A 343 15.60 4.20 16.85
CA LEU A 343 15.09 3.42 15.72
C LEU A 343 13.59 3.68 15.48
N GLU A 344 12.73 3.63 16.51
CA GLU A 344 11.28 3.86 16.32
C GLU A 344 10.99 5.25 15.77
N MET A 345 11.69 6.28 16.25
CA MET A 345 11.53 7.63 15.69
C MET A 345 11.91 7.70 14.20
N ARG A 346 12.86 6.87 13.76
CA ARG A 346 13.22 6.76 12.34
C ARG A 346 12.16 6.00 11.56
N VAL A 347 11.77 4.82 12.03
CA VAL A 347 10.74 3.98 11.40
C VAL A 347 9.47 4.82 11.21
N PHE A 348 8.96 5.44 12.28
CA PHE A 348 7.79 6.29 12.24
C PHE A 348 7.89 7.42 11.20
N ARG A 349 9.04 8.12 11.15
CA ARG A 349 9.26 9.20 10.17
C ARG A 349 9.31 8.67 8.75
N HIS A 350 10.12 7.65 8.50
CA HIS A 350 10.37 7.11 7.16
C HIS A 350 9.11 6.44 6.59
N TYR A 351 8.34 5.73 7.43
CA TYR A 351 7.07 5.13 7.02
C TYR A 351 6.01 6.19 6.76
N SER A 352 5.99 7.27 7.53
CA SER A 352 5.12 8.41 7.23
C SER A 352 5.48 9.07 5.89
N GLU A 353 6.78 9.20 5.58
CA GLU A 353 7.24 9.72 4.28
C GLU A 353 6.83 8.78 3.13
N LEU A 354 7.01 7.46 3.29
CA LEU A 354 6.59 6.46 2.29
C LEU A 354 5.09 6.39 2.11
N LEU A 355 4.32 6.43 3.20
CA LEU A 355 2.86 6.45 3.16
C LEU A 355 2.36 7.63 2.33
N ASN A 356 2.98 8.79 2.48
CA ASN A 356 2.59 9.99 1.73
C ASN A 356 3.05 9.96 0.28
N ALA A 357 4.19 9.32 0.00
CA ALA A 357 4.81 9.29 -1.32
C ALA A 357 4.36 8.11 -2.22
N SER A 358 3.87 7.02 -1.64
CA SER A 358 3.46 5.83 -2.40
C SER A 358 2.12 6.06 -3.09
N ASP A 359 2.08 5.85 -4.40
CA ASP A 359 0.85 5.75 -5.19
C ASP A 359 0.19 4.36 -5.08
N ASP A 360 0.91 3.37 -4.55
CA ASP A 360 0.39 2.02 -4.31
C ASP A 360 -0.50 1.99 -3.07
N ILE A 361 -1.78 1.67 -3.28
CA ILE A 361 -2.81 1.72 -2.23
C ILE A 361 -2.63 0.62 -1.18
N LEU A 362 -2.19 -0.58 -1.56
CA LEU A 362 -1.97 -1.65 -0.59
C LEU A 362 -0.78 -1.34 0.30
N VAL A 363 0.33 -0.87 -0.28
CA VAL A 363 1.50 -0.42 0.49
C VAL A 363 1.11 0.72 1.44
N ALA A 364 0.32 1.69 0.97
CA ALA A 364 -0.15 2.79 1.81
C ALA A 364 -1.08 2.34 2.94
N HIS A 365 -1.99 1.40 2.67
CA HIS A 365 -2.85 0.81 3.69
C HIS A 365 -2.02 0.10 4.76
N THR A 366 -1.10 -0.77 4.33
CA THR A 366 -0.18 -1.50 5.20
C THR A 366 0.67 -0.57 6.07
N LEU A 367 1.28 0.46 5.49
CA LEU A 367 2.06 1.43 6.25
C LEU A 367 1.19 2.20 7.25
N GLY A 368 -0.08 2.46 6.94
CA GLY A 368 -1.03 3.08 7.85
C GLY A 368 -1.32 2.22 9.09
N ILE A 369 -1.50 0.91 8.91
CA ILE A 369 -1.64 -0.04 10.02
C ILE A 369 -0.38 -0.02 10.89
N ILE A 370 0.78 -0.20 10.27
CA ILE A 370 2.06 -0.27 11.00
C ILE A 370 2.32 1.04 11.76
N LEU A 371 2.07 2.20 11.16
CA LEU A 371 2.24 3.49 11.84
C LEU A 371 1.32 3.67 13.07
N SER A 372 0.15 3.03 13.08
CA SER A 372 -0.73 3.02 14.26
C SER A 372 -0.08 2.27 15.42
N ASP A 373 0.51 1.11 15.12
CA ASP A 373 1.24 0.28 16.09
C ASP A 373 2.52 0.99 16.55
N GLU A 374 3.29 1.53 15.61
CA GLU A 374 4.53 2.27 15.87
C GLU A 374 4.35 3.54 16.70
N ALA A 375 3.17 4.14 16.64
CA ALA A 375 2.82 5.24 17.54
C ALA A 375 2.80 4.79 19.00
N GLU A 376 2.39 3.56 19.28
CA GLU A 376 2.43 2.97 20.62
C GLU A 376 3.86 2.60 21.03
N HIS A 377 4.61 1.93 20.15
CA HIS A 377 6.03 1.60 20.40
C HIS A 377 6.84 2.87 20.70
N THR A 378 6.68 3.91 19.88
CA THR A 378 7.33 5.21 20.10
C THR A 378 6.92 5.85 21.44
N ARG A 379 5.64 5.76 21.84
CA ARG A 379 5.17 6.27 23.15
C ARG A 379 5.81 5.48 24.29
N SER A 380 5.86 4.15 24.18
CA SER A 380 6.45 3.25 25.17
C SER A 380 7.96 3.52 25.32
N ALA A 381 8.70 3.60 24.21
CA ALA A 381 10.13 3.92 24.21
C ALA A 381 10.41 5.29 24.83
N ASN A 382 9.61 6.30 24.49
CA ASN A 382 9.73 7.63 25.12
C ASN A 382 9.46 7.58 26.63
N ALA A 383 8.46 6.83 27.08
CA ALA A 383 8.17 6.66 28.50
C ALA A 383 9.32 5.97 29.24
N SER A 384 9.93 4.96 28.63
CA SER A 384 11.11 4.26 29.17
C SER A 384 12.32 5.19 29.28
N VAL A 385 12.61 5.99 28.25
CA VAL A 385 13.71 6.99 28.30
C VAL A 385 13.46 8.06 29.37
N ARG A 386 12.21 8.48 29.60
CA ARG A 386 11.88 9.45 30.67
C ARG A 386 12.10 8.92 32.08
N LYS A 387 12.12 7.60 32.27
CA LYS A 387 12.41 6.97 33.57
C LYS A 387 13.92 6.89 33.85
N LEU A 388 14.77 7.11 32.84
CA LEU A 388 16.22 7.09 33.01
C LEU A 388 16.70 8.32 33.81
N PRO A 389 17.83 8.20 34.53
CA PRO A 389 18.46 9.33 35.22
C PRO A 389 18.70 10.52 34.27
N SER A 390 18.56 11.75 34.75
CA SER A 390 18.70 12.97 33.93
C SER A 390 20.07 13.12 33.25
N GLU A 391 21.11 12.55 33.85
CA GLU A 391 22.47 12.43 33.30
C GLU A 391 22.56 11.62 32.00
N THR A 392 21.52 10.85 31.64
CA THR A 392 21.45 10.10 30.38
C THR A 392 20.98 10.94 29.17
N ALA A 393 20.50 12.17 29.39
CA ALA A 393 20.00 13.03 28.31
C ALA A 393 21.03 13.33 27.19
N PRO A 394 22.34 13.53 27.48
CA PRO A 394 23.37 13.63 26.46
C PRO A 394 23.51 12.36 25.61
N LEU A 395 23.31 11.17 26.20
CA LEU A 395 23.38 9.88 25.48
C LEU A 395 22.22 9.75 24.48
N VAL A 396 21.00 10.15 24.88
CA VAL A 396 19.83 10.20 23.98
C VAL A 396 20.10 11.11 22.78
N THR A 397 20.65 12.30 23.03
CA THR A 397 21.00 13.25 21.97
C THR A 397 22.05 12.65 21.03
N ARG A 398 23.06 11.99 21.59
CA ARG A 398 24.12 11.34 20.83
C ARG A 398 23.61 10.19 19.97
N ALA A 399 22.72 9.35 20.51
CA ALA A 399 22.09 8.26 19.78
C ALA A 399 21.30 8.76 18.56
N LYS A 400 20.50 9.82 18.72
CA LYS A 400 19.77 10.45 17.61
C LYS A 400 20.70 10.99 16.53
N GLN A 401 21.83 11.59 16.90
CA GLN A 401 22.84 12.05 15.93
C GLN A 401 23.50 10.90 15.18
N LEU A 402 23.83 9.81 15.88
CA LEU A 402 24.41 8.61 15.28
C LEU A 402 23.43 7.97 14.29
N GLU A 403 22.19 7.76 14.70
CA GLU A 403 21.09 7.30 13.85
C GLU A 403 21.01 8.14 12.58
N SER A 404 20.86 9.45 12.69
CA SER A 404 20.67 10.33 11.53
C SER A 404 21.88 10.32 10.59
N LYS A 405 23.11 10.20 11.13
CA LYS A 405 24.33 10.04 10.33
C LYS A 405 24.32 8.72 9.55
N PHE A 406 23.94 7.62 10.20
CA PHE A 406 23.91 6.30 9.55
C PHE A 406 22.75 6.19 8.55
N PHE A 407 21.60 6.81 8.83
CA PHE A 407 20.48 6.85 7.90
C PHE A 407 20.84 7.64 6.63
N ALA A 408 21.54 8.77 6.75
CA ALA A 408 22.03 9.49 5.57
C ALA A 408 23.01 8.65 4.72
N ARG A 409 23.78 7.74 5.34
CA ARG A 409 24.64 6.79 4.62
C ARG A 409 23.81 5.71 3.92
N LEU A 410 22.81 5.13 4.61
CA LEU A 410 21.86 4.19 4.05
C LEU A 410 21.18 4.80 2.81
N THR A 411 20.66 6.02 2.91
CA THR A 411 20.04 6.74 1.79
C THR A 411 20.95 6.78 0.57
N ARG A 412 22.22 7.17 0.73
CA ARG A 412 23.17 7.20 -0.40
C ARG A 412 23.43 5.82 -1.01
N GLN A 413 23.42 4.77 -0.20
CA GLN A 413 23.64 3.40 -0.69
C GLN A 413 22.43 2.88 -1.47
N VAL A 414 21.22 3.10 -0.96
CA VAL A 414 19.98 2.72 -1.64
C VAL A 414 19.82 3.48 -2.94
N LEU A 415 20.05 4.79 -2.94
CA LEU A 415 19.96 5.59 -4.17
C LEU A 415 20.96 5.15 -5.23
N ARG A 416 22.16 4.72 -4.85
CA ARG A 416 23.12 4.11 -5.79
C ARG A 416 22.66 2.76 -6.33
N ALA A 417 21.93 1.97 -5.54
CA ALA A 417 21.37 0.71 -6.02
C ALA A 417 20.27 0.98 -7.05
N VAL A 418 19.41 1.96 -6.77
CA VAL A 418 18.39 2.47 -7.70
C VAL A 418 19.02 2.99 -8.99
N ASP A 419 20.02 3.89 -8.91
CA ASP A 419 20.62 4.51 -10.10
C ASP A 419 21.39 3.51 -10.99
N ARG A 420 21.73 2.32 -10.47
CA ARG A 420 22.35 1.22 -11.24
C ARG A 420 21.34 0.29 -11.87
N PHE A 421 20.09 0.34 -11.43
CA PHE A 421 19.02 -0.45 -12.00
C PHE A 421 18.52 0.27 -13.26
N GLU A 422 18.95 -0.21 -14.43
CA GLU A 422 18.32 0.16 -15.69
C GLU A 422 17.13 -0.76 -15.91
N GLU A 423 15.91 -0.26 -15.71
CA GLU A 423 14.73 -1.03 -16.06
C GLU A 423 14.67 -1.16 -17.60
N PRO A 424 14.75 -2.37 -18.19
CA PRO A 424 14.52 -2.51 -19.61
C PRO A 424 13.08 -2.07 -19.89
N HIS A 425 12.88 -1.16 -20.86
CA HIS A 425 11.54 -0.73 -21.28
C HIS A 425 10.66 -1.95 -21.57
N PHE A 426 9.73 -2.22 -20.66
CA PHE A 426 8.82 -3.34 -20.74
C PHE A 426 7.69 -2.95 -21.68
N ASP A 427 7.60 -3.60 -22.84
CA ASP A 427 6.47 -3.42 -23.78
C ASP A 427 5.25 -4.18 -23.23
N GLU A 428 4.25 -3.43 -22.73
CA GLU A 428 3.02 -3.96 -22.12
C GLU A 428 2.24 -4.92 -23.04
N LYS A 429 2.51 -4.91 -24.36
CA LYS A 429 1.88 -5.83 -25.32
C LYS A 429 2.20 -7.31 -25.11
N ASN A 430 3.17 -7.65 -24.28
CA ASN A 430 3.53 -9.04 -24.00
C ASN A 430 2.82 -9.67 -22.80
N GLU A 431 1.99 -8.94 -22.03
CA GLU A 431 1.24 -9.57 -20.92
C GLU A 431 0.19 -10.58 -21.42
N THR A 432 -0.37 -10.41 -22.62
CA THR A 432 -1.43 -11.30 -23.15
C THR A 432 -0.94 -12.65 -23.67
N HIS A 433 0.37 -12.83 -23.89
CA HIS A 433 0.92 -14.09 -24.41
C HIS A 433 1.54 -15.00 -23.34
N PHE A 434 1.80 -14.51 -22.13
CA PHE A 434 2.60 -15.24 -21.14
C PHE A 434 1.82 -15.88 -19.98
N GLU A 435 0.51 -15.65 -19.86
CA GLU A 435 -0.34 -16.33 -18.86
C GLU A 435 -0.75 -17.75 -19.27
N ALA A 436 -0.49 -18.17 -20.52
CA ALA A 436 -0.83 -19.50 -21.02
C ALA A 436 0.14 -20.63 -20.57
N LEU A 437 1.19 -20.32 -19.79
CA LEU A 437 2.24 -21.30 -19.44
C LEU A 437 2.42 -21.57 -17.93
N SER A 438 1.46 -21.21 -17.08
CA SER A 438 1.46 -21.61 -15.66
C SER A 438 0.25 -22.46 -15.26
N VAL A 439 -0.20 -23.33 -16.17
CA VAL A 439 -1.03 -24.49 -15.83
C VAL A 439 -0.19 -25.74 -16.11
N SER A 440 0.63 -26.12 -15.13
CA SER A 440 1.16 -27.47 -14.95
C SER A 440 1.48 -27.70 -13.49
#